data_AF-A0A8S3IP13-F1
#
_entry.id   AF-A0A8S3IP13-F1
#
_cell.length_a   1.000
_cell.length_b   1.000
_cell.length_c   1.000
_cell.angle_alpha   90.00
_cell.angle_beta   90.00
_cell.angle_gamma   90.00
#
_symmetry.space_group_name_H-M   'P 1'
#
loop_
_entity.id
_entity.type
_entity.pdbx_description
1 polymer ?
#
loop_
_entity_poly.entity_id
_entity_poly.type
_entity_poly.pdbx_seq_one_letter_code
_entity_poly.pdbx_strand_id
1 'polypeptide(L)'
;CQGYPGIYIDDFTRSWRNGRAFLAILHRHNPQLINIQEAYRNSNRDNLTRAFDFAQKHYSIMQLIDPEDVDTDEPDEKSILLYIAHLYKVCSSLPIHPFQEEHDRVNLESELSYEYTCLATDLLKWIKTKLDFLNREIKFKTLEEIQSYQSVLQAIRHNEMDQYNKVLCRMRSIDADFEVTIINIYIYKD
;
A
#
# COMPACT_ATOMS: atom_id res chain seq x y z
N CYS A 1 6.23 5.58 -1.06
CA CYS A 1 7.15 5.57 0.09
C CYS A 1 6.39 5.67 1.41
N GLN A 2 5.58 4.66 1.73
CA GLN A 2 4.85 4.59 3.01
C GLN A 2 5.89 4.42 4.13
N GLY A 3 5.82 5.28 5.16
CA GLY A 3 6.80 5.30 6.26
C GLY A 3 7.88 6.41 6.23
N TYR A 4 7.94 7.24 5.18
CA TYR A 4 8.88 8.38 5.10
C TYR A 4 8.13 9.72 5.00
N PRO A 5 7.93 10.45 6.13
CA PRO A 5 7.14 11.70 6.15
C PRO A 5 7.78 12.80 5.30
N GLY A 6 7.02 13.42 4.40
CA GLY A 6 7.54 14.52 3.56
C GLY A 6 8.25 14.09 2.28
N ILE A 7 8.16 12.81 1.91
CA ILE A 7 8.53 12.29 0.59
C ILE A 7 7.26 11.87 -0.14
N TYR A 8 6.88 12.67 -1.13
CA TYR A 8 5.74 12.41 -2.01
C TYR A 8 6.26 12.18 -3.42
N ILE A 9 5.77 11.13 -4.07
CA ILE A 9 6.15 10.77 -5.44
C ILE A 9 4.87 10.72 -6.26
N ASP A 10 4.72 11.67 -7.18
CA ASP A 10 3.58 11.78 -8.10
C ASP A 10 3.99 11.68 -9.58
N ASP A 11 5.29 11.75 -9.87
CA ASP A 11 5.86 11.69 -11.22
C ASP A 11 7.21 10.94 -11.24
N PHE A 12 7.77 10.74 -12.45
CA PHE A 12 9.13 10.23 -12.68
C PHE A 12 10.09 11.35 -13.11
N THR A 13 9.83 12.59 -12.68
CA THR A 13 10.66 13.76 -12.99
C THR A 13 10.96 14.56 -11.70
N ARG A 14 10.16 15.57 -11.39
CA ARG A 14 10.40 16.55 -10.32
C ARG A 14 10.33 15.95 -8.92
N SER A 15 9.49 14.93 -8.72
CA SER A 15 9.41 14.20 -7.45
C SER A 15 10.75 13.57 -7.03
N TRP A 16 11.64 13.29 -7.99
CA TRP A 16 12.93 12.64 -7.78
C TRP A 16 14.10 13.63 -7.70
N ARG A 17 13.89 14.86 -8.17
CA ARG A 17 14.91 15.93 -8.23
C ARG A 17 15.62 16.17 -6.91
N ASN A 18 14.89 16.13 -5.79
CA ASN A 18 15.45 16.42 -4.47
C ASN A 18 16.33 15.31 -3.87
N GLY A 19 16.45 14.17 -4.56
CA GLY A 19 17.27 13.02 -4.14
C GLY A 19 16.72 12.22 -2.96
N ARG A 20 15.67 12.70 -2.27
CA ARG A 20 15.13 12.05 -1.07
C ARG A 20 14.47 10.71 -1.39
N ALA A 21 13.81 10.62 -2.54
CA ALA A 21 13.18 9.37 -3.00
C ALA A 21 14.23 8.26 -3.18
N PHE A 22 15.37 8.55 -3.82
CA PHE A 22 16.47 7.57 -3.97
C PHE A 22 17.05 7.14 -2.62
N LEU A 23 17.31 8.09 -1.73
CA LEU A 23 17.81 7.80 -0.38
C LEU A 23 16.81 6.96 0.43
N ALA A 24 15.50 7.19 0.30
CA ALA A 24 14.48 6.43 0.99
C ALA A 24 14.43 4.96 0.53
N ILE A 25 14.61 4.70 -0.78
CA ILE A 25 14.66 3.33 -1.29
C ILE A 25 15.87 2.60 -0.72
N LEU A 26 17.05 3.23 -0.74
CA LEU A 26 18.28 2.64 -0.21
C LEU A 26 18.20 2.45 1.32
N HIS A 27 17.62 3.42 2.03
CA HIS A 27 17.41 3.35 3.48
C HIS A 27 16.57 2.14 3.90
N ARG A 28 15.58 1.74 3.08
CA ARG A 28 14.76 0.56 3.38
C ARG A 28 15.60 -0.72 3.50
N HIS A 29 16.66 -0.84 2.71
CA HIS A 29 17.52 -2.03 2.74
C HIS A 29 18.64 -1.91 3.78
N ASN A 30 19.14 -0.70 4.04
CA ASN A 30 20.17 -0.45 5.06
C ASN A 30 19.90 0.83 5.87
N PRO A 31 18.99 0.78 6.86
CA PRO A 31 18.61 1.96 7.65
C PRO A 31 19.75 2.47 8.54
N GLN A 32 20.74 1.62 8.87
CA GLN A 32 21.87 1.99 9.73
C GLN A 32 22.88 2.92 9.06
N LEU A 33 22.97 2.88 7.72
CA LEU A 33 24.02 3.60 6.98
C LEU A 33 23.51 4.88 6.32
N ILE A 34 22.19 5.05 6.21
CA ILE A 34 21.59 6.24 5.61
C ILE A 34 20.85 7.01 6.70
N ASN A 35 21.22 8.27 6.89
CA ASN A 35 20.46 9.16 7.76
C ASN A 35 19.44 9.95 6.94
N ILE A 36 18.19 9.49 6.92
CA ILE A 36 17.13 10.16 6.15
C ILE A 36 16.79 11.55 6.71
N GLN A 37 17.06 11.82 8.00
CA GLN A 37 16.80 13.13 8.60
C GLN A 37 17.74 14.21 8.04
N GLU A 38 18.97 13.82 7.69
CA GLU A 38 19.95 14.70 7.06
C GLU A 38 19.50 15.12 5.64
N ALA A 39 18.81 14.23 4.93
CA ALA A 39 18.32 14.48 3.57
C ALA A 39 17.32 15.65 3.47
N TYR A 40 16.66 16.02 4.58
CA TYR A 40 15.78 17.19 4.62
C TYR A 40 16.52 18.53 4.66
N ARG A 41 17.79 18.52 5.10
CA ARG A 41 18.62 19.73 5.27
C ARG A 41 19.61 19.94 4.13
N ASN A 42 19.97 18.87 3.43
CA ASN A 42 20.94 18.88 2.34
C ASN A 42 20.35 19.44 1.04
N SER A 43 21.24 19.89 0.15
CA SER A 43 20.86 20.29 -1.21
C SER A 43 20.41 19.08 -2.04
N ASN A 44 19.66 19.33 -3.12
CA ASN A 44 19.26 18.29 -4.07
C ASN A 44 20.48 17.52 -4.57
N ARG A 45 21.50 18.26 -5.01
CA ARG A 45 22.73 17.69 -5.54
C ARG A 45 23.48 16.83 -4.52
N ASP A 46 23.60 17.28 -3.27
CA ASP A 46 24.24 16.48 -2.22
C ASP A 46 23.48 15.18 -1.94
N ASN A 47 22.15 15.23 -1.92
CA ASN A 47 21.31 14.05 -1.73
C ASN A 47 21.45 13.06 -2.88
N LEU A 48 21.43 13.54 -4.12
CA LEU A 48 21.57 12.73 -5.33
C LEU A 48 22.94 12.06 -5.38
N THR A 49 24.02 12.83 -5.19
CA THR A 49 25.39 12.30 -5.16
C THR A 49 25.53 11.24 -4.08
N ARG A 50 25.06 11.52 -2.85
CA ARG A 50 25.10 10.52 -1.76
C ARG A 50 24.32 9.27 -2.08
N ALA A 51 23.14 9.39 -2.70
CA ALA A 51 22.33 8.23 -3.07
C ALA A 51 23.06 7.35 -4.09
N PHE A 52 23.62 7.96 -5.15
CA PHE A 52 24.30 7.22 -6.22
C PHE A 52 25.62 6.61 -5.74
N ASP A 53 26.41 7.37 -4.98
CA ASP A 53 27.66 6.87 -4.37
C ASP A 53 27.38 5.70 -3.43
N PHE A 54 26.32 5.80 -2.61
CA PHE A 54 25.93 4.73 -1.71
C PHE A 54 25.51 3.48 -2.48
N ALA A 55 24.66 3.65 -3.50
CA ALA A 55 24.18 2.56 -4.34
C ALA A 55 25.33 1.85 -5.06
N GLN A 56 26.29 2.61 -5.58
CA GLN A 56 27.47 2.06 -6.25
C GLN A 56 28.39 1.34 -5.28
N LYS A 57 28.71 1.96 -4.13
CA LYS A 57 29.68 1.42 -3.17
C LYS A 57 29.17 0.19 -2.42
N HIS A 58 27.89 0.17 -2.04
CA HIS A 58 27.34 -0.87 -1.18
C HIS A 58 26.56 -1.95 -1.93
N TYR A 59 26.02 -1.63 -3.10
CA TYR A 59 25.18 -2.55 -3.87
C TYR A 59 25.70 -2.80 -5.29
N SER A 60 26.85 -2.23 -5.66
CA SER A 60 27.44 -2.34 -7.00
C SER A 60 26.48 -1.90 -8.12
N ILE A 61 25.56 -0.98 -7.82
CA ILE A 61 24.62 -0.43 -8.81
C ILE A 61 25.37 0.62 -9.61
N MET A 62 25.52 0.38 -10.92
CA MET A 62 26.11 1.35 -11.83
C MET A 62 25.28 2.64 -11.87
N GLN A 63 25.95 3.77 -11.69
CA GLN A 63 25.39 5.10 -11.90
C GLN A 63 25.13 5.31 -13.40
N LEU A 64 23.85 5.37 -13.78
CA LEU A 64 23.43 5.56 -15.19
C LEU A 64 23.15 7.02 -15.54
N ILE A 65 23.03 7.87 -14.51
CA ILE A 65 22.62 9.26 -14.59
C ILE A 65 23.48 10.08 -13.65
N ASP A 66 23.83 11.30 -14.05
CA ASP A 66 24.59 12.20 -13.20
C ASP A 66 23.66 13.02 -12.30
N PRO A 67 24.07 13.34 -11.05
CA PRO A 67 23.30 14.20 -10.17
C PRO A 67 22.91 15.54 -10.82
N GLU A 68 23.76 16.06 -11.71
CA GLU A 68 23.54 17.32 -12.42
C GLU A 68 22.40 17.22 -13.45
N ASP A 69 22.23 16.07 -14.10
CA ASP A 69 21.15 15.84 -15.07
C ASP A 69 19.78 15.74 -14.39
N VAL A 70 19.78 15.27 -13.14
CA VAL A 70 18.57 15.13 -12.32
C VAL A 70 18.21 16.43 -11.61
N ASP A 71 19.19 17.22 -11.15
CA ASP A 71 18.96 18.52 -10.50
C ASP A 71 18.67 19.68 -11.47
N THR A 72 17.80 19.42 -12.45
CA THR A 72 17.33 20.39 -13.45
C THR A 72 15.83 20.67 -13.26
N ASP A 73 15.31 21.72 -13.89
CA ASP A 73 13.88 22.05 -13.79
C ASP A 73 12.98 21.05 -14.55
N GLU A 74 13.55 20.36 -15.53
CA GLU A 74 12.91 19.36 -16.39
C GLU A 74 13.83 18.15 -16.59
N PRO A 75 13.98 17.29 -15.56
CA PRO A 75 14.83 16.12 -15.68
C PRO A 75 14.20 15.06 -16.61
N ASP A 76 15.04 14.31 -17.32
CA ASP A 76 14.58 13.33 -18.31
C ASP A 76 13.93 12.10 -17.63
N GLU A 77 12.62 11.97 -17.82
CA GLU A 77 11.79 10.92 -17.22
C GLU A 77 12.30 9.51 -17.54
N LYS A 78 12.74 9.28 -18.78
CA LYS A 78 13.18 7.94 -19.23
C LYS A 78 14.47 7.51 -18.54
N SER A 79 15.39 8.44 -18.35
CA SER A 79 16.65 8.21 -17.64
C SER A 79 16.40 7.90 -16.16
N ILE A 80 15.52 8.65 -15.50
CA ILE A 80 15.11 8.43 -14.11
C ILE A 80 14.42 7.07 -13.98
N LEU A 81 13.44 6.78 -14.83
CA LEU A 81 12.71 5.51 -14.83
C LEU A 81 13.65 4.32 -15.03
N LEU A 82 14.59 4.43 -15.98
CA LEU A 82 15.58 3.39 -16.24
C LEU A 82 16.46 3.14 -15.02
N TYR A 83 16.92 4.21 -14.37
CA TYR A 83 17.74 4.08 -13.17
C TYR A 83 16.95 3.49 -12.00
N ILE A 84 15.69 3.89 -11.79
CA ILE A 84 14.81 3.29 -10.78
C ILE A 84 14.58 1.80 -11.05
N ALA A 85 14.34 1.41 -12.31
CA ALA A 85 14.15 0.02 -12.68
C ALA A 85 15.42 -0.81 -12.40
N HIS A 86 16.60 -0.26 -12.69
CA HIS A 86 17.87 -0.89 -12.38
C HIS A 86 18.07 -1.04 -10.86
N LEU A 87 17.81 0.03 -10.11
CA LEU A 87 17.91 0.06 -8.66
C LEU A 87 16.95 -0.96 -8.02
N TYR A 88 15.70 -1.00 -8.46
CA TYR A 88 14.71 -1.99 -8.01
C TYR A 88 15.15 -3.43 -8.28
N LYS A 89 15.63 -3.72 -9.50
CA LYS A 89 16.09 -5.07 -9.87
C LYS A 89 17.20 -5.59 -8.96
N VAL A 90 18.15 -4.72 -8.59
CA VAL A 90 19.23 -5.10 -7.67
C VAL A 90 18.69 -5.19 -6.24
N CYS A 91 17.98 -4.16 -5.77
CA CYS A 91 17.44 -4.10 -4.41
C CYS A 91 16.46 -5.23 -4.08
N SER A 92 15.67 -5.73 -5.04
CA SER A 92 14.75 -6.86 -4.83
C SER A 92 15.47 -8.18 -4.54
N SER A 93 16.76 -8.27 -4.87
CA SER A 93 17.60 -9.44 -4.59
C SER A 93 18.39 -9.32 -3.29
N LEU A 94 18.39 -8.13 -2.67
CA LEU A 94 19.09 -7.89 -1.41
C LEU A 94 18.25 -8.39 -0.23
N PRO A 95 18.87 -8.99 0.80
CA PRO A 95 18.18 -9.31 2.03
C PRO A 95 17.67 -8.02 2.67
N ILE A 96 16.39 -7.99 3.05
CA ILE A 96 15.85 -6.89 3.83
C ILE A 96 16.35 -7.07 5.27
N HIS A 97 16.76 -5.98 5.92
CA HIS A 97 17.26 -6.07 7.29
C HIS A 97 16.15 -6.65 8.20
N PRO A 98 16.43 -7.62 9.10
CA PRO A 98 15.39 -8.31 9.88
C PRO A 98 14.43 -7.38 10.65
N PHE A 99 14.95 -6.26 11.15
CA PHE A 99 14.16 -5.20 11.78
C PHE A 99 13.13 -4.55 10.83
N GLN A 100 13.51 -4.33 9.57
CA GLN A 100 12.62 -3.78 8.56
C GLN A 100 11.60 -4.82 8.09
N GLU A 101 11.99 -6.09 7.98
CA GLU A 101 11.05 -7.18 7.70
C GLU A 101 10.01 -7.31 8.81
N GLU A 102 10.42 -7.28 10.07
CA GLU A 102 9.50 -7.33 11.21
C GLU A 102 8.57 -6.12 11.25
N HIS A 103 9.11 -4.92 11.00
CA HIS A 103 8.30 -3.70 10.92
C HIS A 103 7.28 -3.72 9.76
N ASP A 104 7.71 -4.12 8.57
CA ASP A 104 6.84 -4.23 7.39
C ASP A 104 5.74 -5.30 7.63
N ARG A 105 6.08 -6.41 8.32
CA ARG A 105 5.13 -7.45 8.72
C ARG A 105 4.10 -6.95 9.72
N VAL A 106 4.53 -6.29 10.80
CA VAL A 106 3.62 -5.73 11.83
C VAL A 106 2.70 -4.68 11.22
N ASN A 107 3.20 -3.83 10.32
CA ASN A 107 2.40 -2.83 9.64
C ASN A 107 1.35 -3.48 8.73
N LEU A 108 1.73 -4.48 7.93
CA LEU A 108 0.79 -5.21 7.07
C LEU A 108 -0.28 -5.94 7.90
N GLU A 109 0.13 -6.58 8.99
CA GLU A 109 -0.78 -7.26 9.92
C GLU A 109 -1.80 -6.28 10.52
N SER A 110 -1.34 -5.11 10.96
CA SER A 110 -2.20 -4.05 11.49
C SER A 110 -3.15 -3.49 10.44
N GLU A 111 -2.70 -3.33 9.19
CA GLU A 111 -3.50 -2.81 8.08
C GLU A 111 -4.60 -3.81 7.68
N LEU A 112 -4.25 -5.08 7.51
CA LEU A 112 -5.20 -6.16 7.23
C LEU A 112 -6.23 -6.33 8.36
N SER A 113 -5.78 -6.26 9.62
CA SER A 113 -6.66 -6.34 10.79
C SER A 113 -7.65 -5.18 10.85
N TYR A 114 -7.20 -3.97 10.53
CA TYR A 114 -8.05 -2.79 10.46
C TYR A 114 -9.07 -2.89 9.32
N GLU A 115 -8.64 -3.29 8.12
CA GLU A 115 -9.52 -3.52 6.97
C GLU A 115 -10.61 -4.55 7.32
N TYR A 116 -10.21 -5.69 7.88
CA TYR A 116 -11.15 -6.73 8.32
C TYR A 116 -12.18 -6.20 9.30
N THR A 117 -11.75 -5.43 10.31
CA THR A 117 -12.64 -4.86 11.32
C THR A 117 -13.65 -3.91 10.71
N CYS A 118 -13.24 -3.07 9.75
CA CYS A 118 -14.15 -2.18 9.03
C CYS A 118 -15.19 -2.96 8.23
N LEU A 119 -14.74 -3.93 7.42
CA LEU A 119 -15.61 -4.77 6.60
C LEU A 119 -16.61 -5.56 7.46
N ALA A 120 -16.15 -6.16 8.56
CA ALA A 120 -16.99 -6.89 9.49
C ALA A 120 -18.04 -5.98 10.13
N THR A 121 -17.64 -4.79 10.56
CA THR A 121 -18.55 -3.81 11.19
C THR A 121 -19.61 -3.34 10.19
N ASP A 122 -19.23 -3.04 8.96
CA ASP A 122 -20.15 -2.60 7.91
C ASP A 122 -21.12 -3.71 7.51
N LEU A 123 -20.63 -4.94 7.36
CA LEU A 123 -21.46 -6.11 7.08
C LEU A 123 -22.46 -6.36 8.22
N LEU A 124 -22.01 -6.35 9.48
CA LEU A 124 -22.88 -6.52 10.64
C LEU A 124 -23.94 -5.44 10.73
N LYS A 125 -23.57 -4.18 10.47
CA LYS A 125 -24.50 -3.05 10.44
C LYS A 125 -25.55 -3.24 9.36
N TRP A 126 -25.15 -3.67 8.17
CA TRP A 126 -26.08 -3.93 7.07
C TRP A 126 -27.04 -5.06 7.38
N ILE A 127 -26.54 -6.21 7.85
CA ILE A 127 -27.38 -7.36 8.23
C ILE A 127 -28.42 -6.94 9.27
N LYS A 128 -28.00 -6.26 10.34
CA LYS A 128 -28.92 -5.77 11.39
C LYS A 128 -29.98 -4.85 10.80
N THR A 129 -29.58 -3.88 9.99
CA THR A 129 -30.50 -2.93 9.34
C THR A 129 -31.51 -3.64 8.44
N LYS A 130 -31.09 -4.66 7.68
CA LYS A 130 -31.99 -5.42 6.80
C LYS A 130 -32.91 -6.35 7.57
N LEU A 131 -32.43 -7.00 8.63
CA LEU A 131 -33.28 -7.77 9.52
C LEU A 131 -34.36 -6.89 10.15
N ASP A 132 -33.99 -5.69 10.63
CA ASP A 132 -34.94 -4.72 11.19
C ASP A 132 -35.95 -4.24 10.14
N PHE A 133 -35.53 -4.06 8.89
CA PHE A 133 -36.43 -3.71 7.80
C PHE A 133 -37.41 -4.84 7.47
N LEU A 134 -36.90 -6.07 7.32
CA LEU A 134 -37.70 -7.24 6.91
C LEU A 134 -38.65 -7.73 8.01
N ASN A 135 -38.27 -7.55 9.28
CA ASN A 135 -39.11 -7.93 10.43
C ASN A 135 -40.20 -6.90 10.76
N ARG A 136 -40.25 -5.75 10.07
CA ARG A 136 -41.34 -4.78 10.26
C ARG A 136 -42.64 -5.36 9.76
N GLU A 137 -43.66 -5.30 10.60
CA GLU A 137 -45.02 -5.62 10.20
C GLU A 137 -45.55 -4.50 9.30
N ILE A 138 -45.72 -4.78 8.00
CA ILE A 138 -46.21 -3.81 7.01
C ILE A 138 -47.62 -4.22 6.59
N LYS A 139 -48.55 -3.25 6.67
CA LYS A 139 -49.92 -3.41 6.18
C LYS A 139 -50.09 -2.59 4.90
N PHE A 140 -50.21 -3.29 3.78
CA PHE A 140 -50.44 -2.67 2.48
C PHE A 140 -51.93 -2.37 2.28
N LYS A 141 -52.23 -1.19 1.76
CA LYS A 141 -53.60 -0.74 1.45
C LYS A 141 -53.89 -0.74 -0.05
N THR A 142 -52.86 -0.66 -0.89
CA THR A 142 -52.99 -0.57 -2.34
C THR A 142 -52.05 -1.54 -3.07
N LEU A 143 -52.38 -1.83 -4.34
CA LEU A 143 -51.51 -2.62 -5.22
C LEU A 143 -50.19 -1.90 -5.52
N GLU A 144 -50.22 -0.57 -5.64
CA GLU A 144 -49.04 0.25 -5.90
C GLU A 144 -48.02 0.17 -4.74
N GLU A 145 -48.50 0.17 -3.49
CA GLU A 145 -47.66 -0.03 -2.32
C GLU A 145 -46.98 -1.41 -2.32
N ILE A 146 -47.69 -2.46 -2.74
CA ILE A 146 -47.16 -3.82 -2.86
C ILE A 146 -46.08 -3.89 -3.95
N GLN A 147 -46.35 -3.30 -5.12
CA GLN A 147 -45.41 -3.26 -6.24
C GLN A 147 -44.14 -2.49 -5.87
N SER A 148 -44.28 -1.33 -5.22
CA SER A 148 -43.14 -0.57 -4.71
C SER A 148 -42.31 -1.37 -3.71
N TYR A 149 -42.94 -2.10 -2.79
CA TYR A 149 -42.23 -2.95 -1.83
C TYR A 149 -41.50 -4.11 -2.52
N GLN A 150 -42.11 -4.73 -3.53
CA GLN A 150 -41.45 -5.77 -4.34
C GLN A 150 -40.21 -5.25 -5.07
N SER A 151 -40.26 -4.03 -5.62
CA SER A 151 -39.08 -3.41 -6.24
C SER A 151 -37.93 -3.21 -5.24
N VAL A 152 -38.24 -2.80 -4.00
CA VAL A 152 -37.24 -2.67 -2.92
C VAL A 152 -36.63 -4.02 -2.58
N LEU A 153 -37.43 -5.08 -2.44
CA LEU A 153 -36.92 -6.43 -2.16
C LEU A 153 -36.03 -6.96 -3.30
N GLN A 154 -36.39 -6.67 -4.56
CA GLN A 154 -35.57 -7.03 -5.71
C GLN A 154 -34.23 -6.29 -5.71
N ALA A 155 -34.20 -5.01 -5.35
CA ALA A 155 -32.99 -4.22 -5.23
C ALA A 155 -32.06 -4.74 -4.12
N ILE A 156 -32.63 -5.10 -2.95
CA ILE A 156 -31.85 -5.73 -1.87
C ILE A 156 -31.24 -7.05 -2.35
N ARG A 157 -32.02 -7.88 -3.06
CA ARG A 157 -31.60 -9.21 -3.51
C ARG A 157 -30.52 -9.19 -4.60
N HIS A 158 -30.58 -8.26 -5.55
CA HIS A 158 -29.69 -8.29 -6.73
C HIS A 158 -28.61 -7.22 -6.73
N ASN A 159 -28.76 -6.14 -5.96
CA ASN A 159 -27.75 -5.08 -5.92
C ASN A 159 -26.97 -5.15 -4.62
N GLU A 160 -27.68 -5.00 -3.49
CA GLU A 160 -27.02 -4.93 -2.19
C GLU A 160 -26.36 -6.27 -1.82
N MET A 161 -27.05 -7.39 -2.00
CA MET A 161 -26.46 -8.71 -1.74
C MET A 161 -25.19 -8.98 -2.55
N ASP A 162 -25.13 -8.57 -3.81
CA ASP A 162 -23.93 -8.74 -4.64
C ASP A 162 -22.76 -7.90 -4.13
N GLN A 163 -23.03 -6.69 -3.64
CA GLN A 163 -22.04 -5.86 -2.97
C GLN A 163 -21.49 -6.54 -1.70
N TYR A 164 -22.36 -7.06 -0.83
CA TYR A 164 -21.93 -7.69 0.43
C TYR A 164 -21.32 -9.08 0.24
N ASN A 165 -21.65 -9.80 -0.84
CA ASN A 165 -20.94 -11.02 -1.25
C ASN A 165 -19.49 -10.71 -1.59
N LYS A 166 -19.20 -9.57 -2.26
CA LYS A 166 -17.82 -9.13 -2.51
C LYS A 166 -17.09 -8.80 -1.22
N VAL A 167 -17.75 -8.15 -0.26
CA VAL A 167 -17.20 -7.90 1.09
C VAL A 167 -16.82 -9.21 1.77
N LEU A 168 -17.71 -10.20 1.77
CA LEU A 168 -17.45 -11.53 2.32
C LEU A 168 -16.27 -12.24 1.62
N CYS A 169 -16.18 -12.15 0.29
CA CYS A 169 -15.05 -12.68 -0.46
C CYS A 169 -13.74 -12.01 -0.04
N ARG A 170 -13.73 -10.68 0.15
CA ARG A 170 -12.53 -9.96 0.61
C ARG A 170 -12.14 -10.37 2.02
N MET A 171 -13.09 -10.46 2.95
CA MET A 171 -12.83 -10.93 4.31
C MET A 171 -12.22 -12.34 4.34
N ARG A 172 -12.73 -13.28 3.54
CA ARG A 172 -12.16 -14.62 3.42
C ARG A 172 -10.74 -14.63 2.85
N SER A 173 -10.44 -13.72 1.91
CA SER A 173 -9.09 -13.55 1.39
C SER A 173 -8.14 -13.09 2.49
N ILE A 174 -8.56 -12.12 3.31
CA ILE A 174 -7.77 -11.62 4.43
C ILE A 174 -7.53 -12.75 5.46
N ASP A 175 -8.55 -13.54 5.80
CA ASP A 175 -8.41 -14.69 6.70
C ASP A 175 -7.37 -15.71 6.18
N ALA A 176 -7.37 -15.99 4.87
CA ALA A 176 -6.38 -16.87 4.26
C ALA A 176 -4.95 -16.28 4.32
N ASP A 177 -4.80 -14.97 4.14
CA ASP A 177 -3.50 -14.29 4.25
C ASP A 177 -2.95 -14.39 5.69
N PHE A 178 -3.82 -14.33 6.71
CA PHE A 178 -3.45 -14.55 8.12
C PHE A 178 -3.09 -16.01 8.41
N GLU A 179 -3.87 -16.99 7.93
CA GLU A 179 -3.57 -18.42 8.15
C GLU A 179 -2.23 -18.83 7.52
N VAL A 180 -1.94 -18.39 6.30
CA VAL A 180 -0.64 -18.60 5.63
C VAL A 180 0.50 -17.97 6.44
N THR A 181 0.26 -16.79 7.01
CA THR A 181 1.24 -16.10 7.84
C THR A 181 1.52 -16.85 9.15
N ILE A 182 0.49 -17.34 9.85
CA ILE A 182 0.64 -18.15 11.07
C ILE A 182 1.35 -19.48 10.74
N ILE A 183 0.94 -20.17 9.67
CA ILE A 183 1.57 -21.42 9.25
C ILE A 183 3.07 -21.21 8.92
N ASN A 184 3.42 -20.15 8.21
CA ASN A 184 4.82 -19.85 7.89
C ASN A 184 5.67 -19.50 9.13
N ILE A 185 5.08 -18.87 10.15
CA ILE A 185 5.77 -18.55 11.40
C ILE A 185 6.03 -19.80 12.25
N TYR A 186 5.04 -20.69 12.34
CA TYR A 186 5.06 -21.80 13.30
C TYR A 186 5.55 -23.13 12.71
N ILE A 187 5.58 -23.30 11.38
CA ILE A 187 6.00 -24.55 10.73
C ILE A 187 7.36 -24.44 10.05
N TYR A 188 7.80 -23.24 9.62
CA TYR A 188 9.04 -23.06 8.83
C TYR A 188 10.15 -22.30 9.58
N LYS A 189 10.02 -22.07 10.88
CA LYS A 189 11.13 -21.65 11.76
C LYS A 189 11.74 -22.89 12.44
N ASP A 190 12.38 -23.74 11.66
CA ASP A 190 13.39 -24.72 12.12
C ASP A 190 14.58 -24.70 11.15
#